data_AF-A0A8S3J0G3-F1
#
_entry.id   AF-A0A8S3J0G3-F1
#
_cell.length_a   1.000
_cell.length_b   1.000
_cell.length_c   1.000
_cell.angle_alpha   90.00
_cell.angle_beta   90.00
_cell.angle_gamma   90.00
#
_symmetry.space_group_name_H-M   'P 1'
#
loop_
_entity.id
_entity.type
_entity.pdbx_description
1 polymer ?
#
loop_
_entity_poly.entity_id
_entity_poly.type
_entity_poly.pdbx_seq_one_letter_code
_entity_poly.pdbx_strand_id
1 'polypeptide(L)'
;QSLNSGGFVCETLHKRTCPCAAFPTPEEARILDDYVPQYHQLLLDLAASTRYDGRDDFTVVVQPFMAKTKIPVKDNNKIDFSYFAPDCFHFSGKGHAQAALSLWNNMFEPVGGKQWFWHINEELKCPTKEYPFIFTKKNSAKALEEYQRATHAPSVSTSTAKPEKHTTKHHKHHKSHSDSSFSKMQLVVLASLFLLILILFVLVITKRQQIRGFVHGAGRRHLHGFTNPQYPDDNDNDEVEIWNRSNVNSGFTNKNDIP
;
A
#
# COMPACT_ATOMS: atom_id res chain seq x y z
N GLN A 1 10.25 -6.61 -11.92
CA GLN A 1 9.91 -5.27 -12.44
C GLN A 1 10.12 -4.29 -11.28
N SER A 2 10.60 -3.07 -11.52
CA SER A 2 10.87 -2.08 -10.46
C SER A 2 10.23 -0.73 -10.77
N LEU A 3 9.75 -0.07 -9.74
CA LEU A 3 9.04 1.22 -9.82
C LEU A 3 9.93 2.39 -10.26
N ASN A 4 11.26 2.22 -10.18
CA ASN A 4 12.22 3.20 -10.70
C ASN A 4 12.18 3.37 -12.24
N SER A 5 11.47 2.50 -12.96
CA SER A 5 11.37 2.53 -14.43
C SER A 5 10.34 3.52 -15.01
N GLY A 6 9.69 4.34 -14.17
CA GLY A 6 8.65 5.28 -14.62
C GLY A 6 9.16 6.56 -15.31
N GLY A 7 10.43 6.57 -15.73
CA GLY A 7 11.07 7.68 -16.43
C GLY A 7 11.98 8.53 -15.54
N PHE A 8 12.52 9.61 -16.10
CA PHE A 8 13.58 10.42 -15.49
C PHE A 8 13.23 10.94 -14.09
N VAL A 9 11.97 11.34 -13.87
CA VAL A 9 11.52 11.87 -12.57
C VAL A 9 11.58 10.78 -11.50
N CYS A 10 10.96 9.62 -11.73
CA CYS A 10 10.98 8.50 -10.80
C CYS A 10 12.41 8.06 -10.51
N GLU A 11 13.21 7.88 -11.57
CA GLU A 11 14.60 7.44 -11.46
C GLU A 11 15.43 8.41 -10.60
N THR A 12 15.31 9.71 -10.87
CA THR A 12 16.05 10.74 -10.15
C THR A 12 15.63 10.80 -8.68
N LEU A 13 14.33 10.80 -8.40
CA LEU A 13 13.82 10.84 -7.03
C LEU A 13 14.29 9.60 -6.25
N HIS A 14 14.09 8.41 -6.81
CA HIS A 14 14.46 7.16 -6.15
C HIS A 14 15.97 7.03 -5.91
N LYS A 15 16.81 7.48 -6.85
CA LYS A 15 18.28 7.53 -6.66
C LYS A 15 18.70 8.42 -5.49
N ARG A 16 17.91 9.44 -5.17
CA ARG A 16 18.24 10.43 -4.12
C ARG A 16 17.66 10.07 -2.77
N THR A 17 16.46 9.50 -2.74
CA THR A 17 15.73 9.27 -1.47
C THR A 17 15.90 7.86 -0.93
N CYS A 18 15.94 6.85 -1.80
CA CYS A 18 16.00 5.45 -1.38
C CYS A 18 16.80 4.58 -2.38
N PRO A 19 18.09 4.88 -2.59
CA PRO A 19 18.91 4.18 -3.59
C PRO A 19 19.06 2.68 -3.26
N CYS A 20 19.19 2.31 -1.99
CA CYS A 20 19.37 0.92 -1.57
C CYS A 20 18.17 0.02 -1.91
N ALA A 21 16.94 0.56 -1.94
CA ALA A 21 15.76 -0.22 -2.30
C ALA A 21 15.41 -0.12 -3.79
N ALA A 22 15.64 1.04 -4.40
CA ALA A 22 15.29 1.26 -5.80
C ALA A 22 16.36 0.79 -6.79
N PHE A 23 17.62 0.78 -6.37
CA PHE A 23 18.80 0.36 -7.14
C PHE A 23 19.73 -0.50 -6.28
N PRO A 24 19.22 -1.61 -5.71
CA PRO A 24 19.99 -2.42 -4.78
C PRO A 24 21.20 -3.06 -5.48
N THR A 25 22.32 -3.08 -4.77
CA THR A 25 23.37 -4.08 -5.01
C THR A 25 22.82 -5.49 -4.72
N PRO A 26 23.47 -6.56 -5.23
CA PRO A 26 23.03 -7.92 -4.91
C PRO A 26 22.98 -8.23 -3.40
N GLU A 27 23.83 -7.60 -2.60
CA GLU A 27 23.83 -7.74 -1.14
C GLU A 27 22.62 -7.03 -0.52
N GLU A 28 22.37 -5.76 -0.86
CA GLU A 28 21.20 -5.02 -0.38
C GLU A 28 19.88 -5.68 -0.77
N ALA A 29 19.80 -6.25 -1.99
CA ALA A 29 18.63 -7.01 -2.42
C ALA A 29 18.39 -8.23 -1.54
N ARG A 30 19.45 -8.99 -1.20
CA ARG A 30 19.34 -10.16 -0.32
C ARG A 30 18.92 -9.76 1.09
N ILE A 31 19.47 -8.66 1.62
CA ILE A 31 19.03 -8.10 2.90
C ILE A 31 17.53 -7.81 2.85
N LEU A 32 17.04 -7.08 1.85
CA LEU A 32 15.61 -6.78 1.75
C LEU A 32 14.74 -8.05 1.62
N ASP A 33 15.18 -9.00 0.80
CA ASP A 33 14.48 -10.28 0.60
C ASP A 33 14.43 -11.14 1.88
N ASP A 34 15.44 -11.03 2.76
CA ASP A 34 15.49 -11.74 4.04
C ASP A 34 14.67 -11.04 5.13
N TYR A 35 14.82 -9.72 5.29
CA TYR A 35 14.23 -8.98 6.42
C TYR A 35 12.73 -8.70 6.25
N VAL A 36 12.23 -8.50 5.03
CA VAL A 36 10.79 -8.18 4.82
C VAL A 36 9.88 -9.32 5.28
N PRO A 37 10.11 -10.60 4.91
CA PRO A 37 9.31 -11.71 5.42
C PRO A 37 9.44 -11.89 6.93
N GLN A 38 10.65 -11.74 7.48
CA GLN A 38 10.88 -11.84 8.93
C GLN A 38 10.10 -10.78 9.71
N TYR A 39 10.12 -9.53 9.24
CA TYR A 39 9.35 -8.45 9.85
C TYR A 39 7.85 -8.75 9.84
N HIS A 40 7.30 -9.24 8.72
CA HIS A 40 5.89 -9.65 8.67
C HIS A 40 5.58 -10.79 9.64
N GLN A 41 6.46 -11.78 9.76
CA GLN A 41 6.28 -12.89 10.71
C GLN A 41 6.30 -12.39 12.16
N LEU A 42 7.24 -11.52 12.51
CA LEU A 42 7.31 -10.91 13.84
C LEU A 42 6.03 -10.14 14.20
N LEU A 43 5.44 -9.42 13.25
CA LEU A 43 4.15 -8.74 13.47
C LEU A 43 3.01 -9.74 13.71
N LEU A 44 2.98 -10.85 12.97
CA LEU A 44 1.97 -11.90 13.15
C LEU A 44 2.14 -12.59 14.52
N ASP A 45 3.36 -12.93 14.90
CA ASP A 45 3.67 -13.56 16.18
C ASP A 45 3.32 -12.63 17.35
N LEU A 46 3.66 -11.34 17.23
CA LEU A 46 3.32 -10.32 18.23
C LEU A 46 1.80 -10.19 18.39
N ALA A 47 1.04 -10.17 17.30
CA ALA A 47 -0.43 -10.10 17.35
C ALA A 47 -1.07 -11.40 17.86
N ALA A 48 -0.45 -12.56 17.58
CA ALA A 48 -0.91 -13.87 18.07
C ALA A 48 -0.56 -14.09 19.56
N SER A 49 0.45 -13.40 20.08
CA SER A 49 0.86 -13.49 21.48
C SER A 49 -0.25 -13.12 22.46
N THR A 50 -0.03 -13.45 23.73
CA THR A 50 -0.95 -13.12 24.83
C THR A 50 -0.81 -11.68 25.33
N ARG A 51 0.15 -10.89 24.77
CA ARG A 51 0.45 -9.52 25.21
C ARG A 51 -0.76 -8.60 25.25
N TYR A 52 -1.72 -8.80 24.34
CA TYR A 52 -2.90 -7.94 24.18
C TYR A 52 -4.21 -8.60 24.62
N ASP A 53 -4.15 -9.78 25.25
CA ASP A 53 -5.36 -10.55 25.63
C ASP A 53 -5.94 -10.15 27.00
N GLY A 54 -5.34 -9.19 27.70
CA GLY A 54 -5.74 -8.78 29.05
C GLY A 54 -7.00 -7.91 29.14
N ARG A 55 -7.60 -7.53 28.01
CA ARG A 55 -8.81 -6.70 27.94
C ARG A 55 -9.88 -7.35 27.06
N ASP A 56 -11.14 -7.10 27.38
CA ASP A 56 -12.29 -7.57 26.60
C ASP A 56 -12.63 -6.61 25.45
N ASP A 57 -12.34 -5.32 25.61
CA ASP A 57 -12.62 -4.23 24.67
C ASP A 57 -11.46 -3.86 23.71
N PHE A 58 -10.37 -4.63 23.71
CA PHE A 58 -9.22 -4.40 22.86
C PHE A 58 -8.64 -5.72 22.30
N THR A 59 -8.16 -5.67 21.05
CA THR A 59 -7.46 -6.79 20.40
C THR A 59 -6.61 -6.26 19.25
N VAL A 60 -5.58 -7.01 18.86
CA VAL A 60 -4.68 -6.68 17.75
C VAL A 60 -4.81 -7.74 16.67
N VAL A 61 -4.97 -7.30 15.43
CA VAL A 61 -5.06 -8.17 14.26
C VAL A 61 -4.25 -7.56 13.12
N VAL A 62 -3.28 -8.30 12.60
CA VAL A 62 -2.52 -7.92 11.40
C VAL A 62 -3.40 -8.14 10.16
N GLN A 63 -3.34 -7.20 9.22
CA GLN A 63 -3.99 -7.32 7.91
C GLN A 63 -2.90 -7.51 6.83
N PRO A 64 -2.52 -8.76 6.48
CA PRO A 64 -1.32 -9.02 5.67
C PRO A 64 -1.52 -8.83 4.16
N PHE A 65 -2.56 -8.13 3.71
CA PHE A 65 -2.92 -7.99 2.29
C PHE A 65 -1.85 -7.30 1.42
N MET A 66 -0.73 -6.82 1.97
CA MET A 66 0.42 -6.34 1.17
C MET A 66 1.65 -7.24 1.23
N ALA A 67 1.66 -8.25 2.10
CA ALA A 67 2.88 -8.98 2.44
C ALA A 67 3.45 -9.83 1.29
N LYS A 68 2.62 -10.24 0.33
CA LYS A 68 3.03 -11.02 -0.86
C LYS A 68 2.70 -10.30 -2.18
N THR A 69 2.32 -9.03 -2.11
CA THR A 69 1.87 -8.24 -3.25
C THR A 69 2.94 -8.07 -4.32
N LYS A 70 2.50 -8.06 -5.57
CA LYS A 70 3.32 -7.68 -6.73
C LYS A 70 2.89 -6.32 -7.25
N ILE A 71 3.80 -5.62 -7.91
CA ILE A 71 3.52 -4.35 -8.56
C ILE A 71 2.38 -4.52 -9.58
N PRO A 72 1.31 -3.69 -9.54
CA PRO A 72 0.23 -3.74 -10.52
C PRO A 72 0.75 -3.55 -11.95
N VAL A 73 0.28 -4.39 -12.86
CA VAL A 73 0.63 -4.33 -14.30
C VAL A 73 -0.64 -4.22 -15.15
N LYS A 74 -0.50 -3.64 -16.33
CA LYS A 74 -1.53 -3.61 -17.38
C LYS A 74 -1.50 -4.93 -18.18
N ASP A 75 -2.48 -5.13 -19.06
CA ASP A 75 -2.57 -6.31 -19.94
C ASP A 75 -1.33 -6.53 -20.83
N ASN A 76 -0.60 -5.45 -21.14
CA ASN A 76 0.65 -5.51 -21.89
C ASN A 76 1.89 -5.79 -21.01
N ASN A 77 1.67 -6.21 -19.76
CA ASN A 77 2.69 -6.56 -18.77
C ASN A 77 3.62 -5.39 -18.34
N LYS A 78 3.25 -4.14 -18.66
CA LYS A 78 3.94 -2.94 -18.15
C LYS A 78 3.34 -2.50 -16.82
N ILE A 79 4.17 -1.94 -15.94
CA ILE A 79 3.73 -1.34 -14.68
C ILE A 79 2.61 -0.33 -14.93
N ASP A 80 1.52 -0.45 -14.17
CA ASP A 80 0.46 0.54 -14.17
C ASP A 80 0.76 1.67 -13.18
N PHE A 81 1.51 2.66 -13.64
CA PHE A 81 1.86 3.84 -12.85
C PHE A 81 0.65 4.66 -12.39
N SER A 82 -0.57 4.41 -12.89
CA SER A 82 -1.77 5.11 -12.39
C SER A 82 -2.12 4.78 -10.94
N TYR A 83 -1.58 3.69 -10.38
CA TYR A 83 -1.71 3.35 -8.96
C TYR A 83 -0.73 4.08 -8.04
N PHE A 84 0.23 4.82 -8.61
CA PHE A 84 1.30 5.48 -7.86
C PHE A 84 1.27 7.00 -8.05
N ALA A 85 1.73 7.72 -7.03
CA ALA A 85 1.91 9.16 -7.04
C ALA A 85 3.02 9.57 -8.05
N PRO A 86 3.23 10.87 -8.31
CA PRO A 86 4.26 11.32 -9.26
C PRO A 86 5.70 10.93 -8.91
N ASP A 87 5.97 10.54 -7.67
CA ASP A 87 7.27 9.97 -7.26
C ASP A 87 7.42 8.49 -7.66
N CYS A 88 6.33 7.84 -8.09
CA CYS A 88 6.28 6.47 -8.56
C CYS A 88 6.48 5.42 -7.45
N PHE A 89 6.38 5.81 -6.18
CA PHE A 89 6.52 4.93 -5.02
C PHE A 89 5.29 4.97 -4.12
N HIS A 90 4.86 6.17 -3.68
CA HIS A 90 3.66 6.30 -2.86
C HIS A 90 2.42 6.00 -3.70
N PHE A 91 1.32 5.60 -3.06
CA PHE A 91 0.08 5.36 -3.79
C PHE A 91 -0.53 6.67 -4.31
N SER A 92 -1.11 6.61 -5.51
CA SER A 92 -2.03 7.64 -5.96
C SER A 92 -3.37 7.52 -5.21
N GLY A 93 -4.31 8.44 -5.47
CA GLY A 93 -5.69 8.26 -5.00
C GLY A 93 -6.32 6.93 -5.47
N LYS A 94 -5.98 6.47 -6.69
CA LYS A 94 -6.41 5.16 -7.21
C LYS A 94 -5.78 4.01 -6.42
N GLY A 95 -4.48 4.10 -6.12
CA GLY A 95 -3.77 3.12 -5.29
C GLY A 95 -4.36 3.03 -3.88
N HIS A 96 -4.56 4.17 -3.22
CA HIS A 96 -5.19 4.22 -1.90
C HIS A 96 -6.60 3.63 -1.89
N ALA A 97 -7.44 3.93 -2.90
CA ALA A 97 -8.79 3.37 -2.99
C ALA A 97 -8.79 1.84 -3.08
N GLN A 98 -7.91 1.26 -3.90
CA GLN A 98 -7.79 -0.20 -4.01
C GLN A 98 -7.15 -0.81 -2.75
N ALA A 99 -6.16 -0.17 -2.14
CA ALA A 99 -5.57 -0.65 -0.89
C ALA A 99 -6.58 -0.64 0.26
N ALA A 100 -7.44 0.39 0.34
CA ALA A 100 -8.52 0.47 1.31
C ALA A 100 -9.56 -0.65 1.10
N LEU A 101 -9.85 -1.01 -0.15
CA LEU A 101 -10.73 -2.11 -0.49
C LEU A 101 -10.16 -3.47 -0.04
N SER A 102 -8.90 -3.76 -0.32
CA SER A 102 -8.28 -5.01 0.14
C SER A 102 -8.16 -5.04 1.67
N LEU A 103 -7.83 -3.92 2.32
CA LEU A 103 -7.87 -3.82 3.78
C LEU A 103 -9.28 -4.14 4.33
N TRP A 104 -10.32 -3.56 3.75
CA TRP A 104 -11.71 -3.82 4.13
C TRP A 104 -12.06 -5.29 3.99
N ASN A 105 -11.76 -5.88 2.85
CA ASN A 105 -12.00 -7.30 2.59
C ASN A 105 -11.24 -8.20 3.58
N ASN A 106 -10.00 -7.84 3.92
CA ASN A 106 -9.17 -8.58 4.86
C ASN A 106 -9.72 -8.55 6.30
N MET A 107 -10.40 -7.46 6.70
CA MET A 107 -11.12 -7.38 7.97
C MET A 107 -12.32 -8.34 8.04
N PHE A 108 -12.90 -8.71 6.90
CA PHE A 108 -14.00 -9.69 6.77
C PHE A 108 -13.53 -11.11 6.41
N GLU A 109 -12.25 -11.41 6.63
CA GLU A 109 -11.70 -12.76 6.55
C GLU A 109 -11.25 -13.23 7.94
N PRO A 110 -11.55 -14.49 8.33
CA PRO A 110 -11.15 -15.00 9.64
C PRO A 110 -9.64 -14.93 9.84
N VAL A 111 -9.19 -14.63 11.06
CA VAL A 111 -7.78 -14.76 11.45
C VAL A 111 -7.31 -16.19 11.12
N GLY A 112 -6.15 -16.31 10.47
CA GLY A 112 -5.65 -17.58 9.92
C GLY A 112 -6.08 -17.86 8.47
N GLY A 113 -7.16 -17.22 7.99
CA GLY A 113 -7.68 -17.33 6.61
C GLY A 113 -7.58 -16.03 5.80
N LYS A 114 -6.81 -15.05 6.29
CA LYS A 114 -6.64 -13.74 5.65
C LYS A 114 -5.84 -13.84 4.35
N GLN A 115 -6.24 -13.06 3.34
CA GLN A 115 -5.48 -12.87 2.10
C GLN A 115 -4.18 -12.11 2.35
N TRP A 116 -3.17 -12.39 1.51
CA TRP A 116 -1.81 -11.87 1.65
C TRP A 116 -1.39 -10.94 0.50
N PHE A 117 -2.27 -10.74 -0.46
CA PHE A 117 -2.01 -10.03 -1.71
C PHE A 117 -2.95 -8.85 -1.86
N TRP A 118 -2.46 -7.80 -2.50
CA TRP A 118 -3.25 -6.63 -2.84
C TRP A 118 -3.86 -6.93 -4.20
N HIS A 119 -5.06 -7.48 -4.18
CA HIS A 119 -5.79 -7.78 -5.38
C HIS A 119 -6.40 -6.49 -5.93
N ILE A 120 -6.13 -6.24 -7.21
CA ILE A 120 -6.64 -5.08 -7.91
C ILE A 120 -8.00 -5.42 -8.52
N ASN A 121 -8.97 -4.52 -8.37
CA ASN A 121 -10.35 -4.68 -8.80
C ASN A 121 -11.10 -5.81 -8.08
N GLU A 122 -10.84 -6.03 -6.79
CA GLU A 122 -11.70 -6.90 -5.98
C GLU A 122 -13.12 -6.36 -5.88
N GLU A 123 -14.06 -7.24 -5.59
CA GLU A 123 -15.38 -6.82 -5.12
C GLU A 123 -15.33 -6.54 -3.61
N LEU A 124 -16.12 -5.57 -3.16
CA LEU A 124 -16.25 -5.27 -1.73
C LEU A 124 -17.02 -6.39 -1.02
N LYS A 125 -16.38 -6.99 -0.02
CA LYS A 125 -17.02 -7.99 0.85
C LYS A 125 -17.98 -7.29 1.82
N CYS A 126 -19.19 -7.80 1.86
CA CYS A 126 -20.21 -7.40 2.83
C CYS A 126 -20.30 -8.45 3.95
N PRO A 127 -20.55 -8.03 5.20
CA PRO A 127 -20.88 -8.97 6.27
C PRO A 127 -22.09 -9.83 5.93
N THR A 128 -22.09 -11.08 6.38
CA THR A 128 -23.23 -11.99 6.21
C THR A 128 -24.08 -12.02 7.48
N LYS A 129 -25.25 -12.64 7.42
CA LYS A 129 -26.06 -12.88 8.64
C LYS A 129 -25.34 -13.80 9.63
N GLU A 130 -24.56 -14.75 9.14
CA GLU A 130 -23.80 -15.70 9.96
C GLU A 130 -22.55 -15.04 10.58
N TYR A 131 -21.90 -14.15 9.83
CA TYR A 131 -20.69 -13.42 10.24
C TYR A 131 -20.88 -11.90 10.05
N PRO A 132 -21.63 -11.24 10.95
CA PRO A 132 -22.00 -9.83 10.79
C PRO A 132 -20.92 -8.83 11.24
N PHE A 133 -19.82 -9.29 11.84
CA PHE A 133 -18.79 -8.44 12.43
C PHE A 133 -17.42 -8.65 11.75
N ILE A 134 -16.54 -7.66 11.91
CA ILE A 134 -15.12 -7.79 11.55
C ILE A 134 -14.49 -8.93 12.36
N PHE A 135 -13.61 -9.70 11.71
CA PHE A 135 -12.93 -10.82 12.34
C PHE A 135 -11.77 -10.36 13.21
N THR A 136 -11.72 -10.96 14.39
CA THR A 136 -10.75 -10.78 15.46
C THR A 136 -10.24 -12.14 15.92
N LYS A 137 -9.24 -12.14 16.80
CA LYS A 137 -8.76 -13.37 17.46
C LYS A 137 -9.89 -14.14 18.16
N LYS A 138 -10.93 -13.47 18.66
CA LYS A 138 -12.00 -14.06 19.49
C LYS A 138 -13.18 -14.64 18.72
N ASN A 139 -13.41 -14.25 17.46
CA ASN A 139 -14.58 -14.67 16.67
C ASN A 139 -14.21 -15.35 15.33
N SER A 140 -12.95 -15.78 15.17
CA SER A 140 -12.49 -16.37 13.91
C SER A 140 -12.55 -17.90 13.84
N ALA A 141 -12.54 -18.63 14.96
CA ALA A 141 -12.35 -20.09 14.98
C ALA A 141 -13.37 -20.84 14.10
N LYS A 142 -14.66 -20.64 14.35
CA LYS A 142 -15.75 -21.27 13.57
C LYS A 142 -15.67 -20.96 12.07
N ALA A 143 -15.48 -19.68 11.73
CA ALA A 143 -15.38 -19.24 10.33
C ALA A 143 -14.15 -19.82 9.64
N LEU A 144 -13.03 -19.96 10.35
CA LEU A 144 -11.80 -20.55 9.83
C LEU A 144 -11.98 -22.04 9.51
N GLU A 145 -12.61 -22.80 10.42
CA GLU A 145 -12.90 -24.22 10.19
C GLU A 145 -13.80 -24.42 8.96
N GLU A 146 -14.84 -23.59 8.81
CA GLU A 146 -15.74 -23.63 7.65
C GLU A 146 -15.01 -23.26 6.36
N TYR A 147 -14.17 -22.22 6.40
CA TYR A 147 -13.34 -21.81 5.28
C TYR A 147 -12.40 -22.95 4.85
N GLN A 148 -11.68 -23.56 5.80
CA GLN A 148 -10.78 -24.69 5.53
C GLN A 148 -11.54 -25.90 4.98
N ARG A 149 -12.74 -26.19 5.48
CA ARG A 149 -13.57 -27.29 4.96
C ARG A 149 -14.00 -27.04 3.51
N ALA A 150 -14.36 -25.80 3.17
CA ALA A 150 -14.73 -25.42 1.81
C ALA A 150 -13.54 -25.51 0.84
N THR A 151 -12.33 -25.12 1.27
CA THR A 151 -11.13 -25.19 0.41
C THR A 151 -10.60 -26.60 0.21
N HIS A 152 -10.82 -27.52 1.16
CA HIS A 152 -10.38 -28.92 1.09
C HIS A 152 -11.46 -29.89 0.60
N ALA A 153 -12.69 -29.42 0.37
CA ALA A 153 -13.73 -30.24 -0.25
C ALA A 153 -13.29 -30.65 -1.66
N PRO A 154 -13.45 -31.93 -2.06
CA PRO A 154 -13.21 -32.34 -3.43
C PRO A 154 -14.07 -31.47 -4.35
N SER A 155 -13.45 -30.77 -5.29
CA SER A 155 -14.17 -30.03 -6.32
C SER A 155 -14.96 -31.04 -7.15
N VAL A 156 -16.25 -31.21 -6.85
CA VAL A 156 -17.17 -31.88 -7.76
C VAL A 156 -17.21 -31.02 -9.02
N SER A 157 -16.56 -31.52 -10.07
CA SER A 157 -16.56 -30.92 -11.38
C SER A 157 -17.95 -31.06 -11.99
N THR A 158 -18.86 -30.16 -11.64
CA THR A 158 -20.08 -29.97 -12.42
C THR A 158 -19.72 -29.21 -13.68
N SER A 159 -19.39 -29.98 -14.72
CA SER A 159 -19.42 -29.54 -16.11
C SER A 159 -20.78 -28.91 -16.39
N THR A 160 -20.82 -27.60 -16.59
CA THR A 160 -21.99 -26.95 -17.18
C THR A 160 -21.58 -25.77 -18.07
N ALA A 161 -21.90 -25.96 -19.35
CA ALA A 161 -22.22 -24.99 -20.39
C ALA A 161 -21.21 -23.87 -20.74
N LYS A 162 -20.59 -24.07 -21.91
CA LYS A 162 -20.00 -23.09 -22.83
C LYS A 162 -20.83 -21.79 -22.93
N PRO A 163 -20.22 -20.59 -22.79
CA PRO A 163 -20.90 -19.35 -23.14
C PRO A 163 -20.93 -19.16 -24.67
N GLU A 164 -22.12 -18.83 -25.14
CA GLU A 164 -22.49 -18.52 -26.52
C GLU A 164 -21.79 -17.22 -26.98
N LYS A 165 -21.17 -17.25 -28.17
CA LYS A 165 -20.55 -16.07 -28.78
C LYS A 165 -21.64 -15.11 -29.26
N HIS A 166 -21.92 -14.08 -28.48
CA HIS A 166 -22.68 -12.93 -28.97
C HIS A 166 -21.76 -12.10 -29.88
N THR A 167 -22.08 -12.07 -31.17
CA THR A 167 -21.39 -11.29 -32.18
C THR A 167 -21.87 -9.84 -32.14
N THR A 168 -21.05 -8.94 -31.62
CA THR A 168 -21.23 -7.49 -31.80
C THR A 168 -20.49 -7.03 -33.04
N LYS A 169 -21.24 -6.47 -34.00
CA LYS A 169 -20.75 -5.91 -35.26
C LYS A 169 -19.80 -4.73 -34.98
N HIS A 170 -18.63 -4.76 -35.62
CA HIS A 170 -17.74 -3.63 -35.72
C HIS A 170 -18.45 -2.44 -36.39
N HIS A 171 -18.64 -1.34 -35.66
CA HIS A 171 -18.77 -0.02 -36.29
C HIS A 171 -17.37 0.55 -36.50
N LYS A 172 -17.03 0.77 -37.77
CA LYS A 172 -15.88 1.58 -38.20
C LYS A 172 -16.04 2.99 -37.64
N HIS A 173 -15.18 3.38 -36.70
CA HIS A 173 -14.96 4.80 -36.44
C HIS A 173 -14.18 5.38 -37.61
N HIS A 174 -14.79 6.33 -38.31
CA HIS A 174 -14.13 7.22 -39.23
C HIS A 174 -12.98 7.93 -38.50
N LYS A 175 -11.77 7.77 -39.03
CA LYS A 175 -10.59 8.54 -38.65
C LYS A 175 -10.79 9.96 -39.20
N SER A 176 -11.23 10.89 -38.36
CA SER A 176 -11.13 12.31 -38.65
C SER A 176 -9.65 12.69 -38.55
N HIS A 177 -9.07 13.06 -39.68
CA HIS A 177 -7.84 13.84 -39.73
C HIS A 177 -8.15 15.21 -39.10
N SER A 178 -7.59 15.50 -37.92
CA SER A 178 -7.43 16.87 -37.48
C SER A 178 -6.08 17.36 -38.01
N ASP A 179 -6.12 18.13 -39.09
CA ASP A 179 -4.97 18.94 -39.51
C ASP A 179 -4.69 19.96 -38.40
N SER A 180 -3.58 19.76 -37.69
CA SER A 180 -3.03 20.79 -36.80
C SER A 180 -1.78 21.36 -37.45
N SER A 181 -2.00 22.28 -38.40
CA SER A 181 -0.95 23.24 -38.76
C SER A 181 -0.84 24.25 -37.61
N PHE A 182 -0.12 23.87 -36.56
CA PHE A 182 0.29 24.81 -35.52
C PHE A 182 1.28 25.80 -36.15
N SER A 183 0.77 26.97 -36.54
CA SER A 183 1.62 28.08 -36.96
C SER A 183 2.60 28.39 -35.82
N LYS A 184 3.88 28.64 -36.16
CA LYS A 184 4.93 29.07 -35.21
C LYS A 184 4.45 30.24 -34.32
N MET A 185 3.53 31.05 -34.83
CA MET A 185 2.87 32.14 -34.10
C MET A 185 2.01 31.64 -32.92
N GLN A 186 1.27 30.54 -33.07
CA GLN A 186 0.48 29.96 -31.98
C GLN A 186 1.35 29.34 -30.88
N LEU A 187 2.49 28.74 -31.25
CA LEU A 187 3.43 28.21 -30.27
C LEU A 187 4.07 29.33 -29.42
N VAL A 188 4.42 30.46 -30.05
CA VAL A 188 4.94 31.64 -29.35
C VAL A 188 3.88 32.26 -28.44
N VAL A 189 2.63 32.34 -28.88
CA VAL A 189 1.53 32.86 -28.04
C VAL A 189 1.27 31.95 -26.84
N LEU A 190 1.22 30.63 -27.02
CA LEU A 190 1.03 29.68 -25.93
C LEU A 190 2.20 29.67 -24.96
N ALA A 191 3.45 29.72 -25.45
CA ALA A 191 4.63 29.84 -24.60
C ALA A 191 4.65 31.15 -23.81
N SER A 192 4.24 32.26 -24.44
CA SER A 192 4.16 33.57 -23.78
C SER A 192 3.05 33.60 -22.72
N LEU A 193 1.89 32.99 -23.01
CA LEU A 193 0.79 32.87 -22.06
C LEU A 193 1.18 32.00 -20.87
N PHE A 194 1.87 30.89 -21.11
CA PHE A 194 2.37 30.00 -20.07
C PHE A 194 3.40 30.70 -19.18
N LEU A 195 4.35 31.44 -19.76
CA LEU A 195 5.32 32.24 -19.01
C LEU A 195 4.64 33.31 -18.16
N LEU A 196 3.62 33.98 -18.68
CA LEU A 196 2.84 34.98 -17.95
C LEU A 196 2.07 34.37 -16.78
N ILE A 197 1.47 33.18 -16.96
CA ILE A 197 0.82 32.43 -15.88
C ILE A 197 1.83 32.04 -14.79
N LEU A 198 3.03 31.58 -15.16
CA LEU A 198 4.08 31.26 -14.19
C LEU A 198 4.53 32.50 -13.40
N ILE A 199 4.71 33.64 -14.07
CA ILE A 199 5.07 34.91 -13.41
C ILE A 199 3.97 35.32 -12.43
N LEU A 200 2.70 35.28 -12.84
CA LEU A 200 1.57 35.60 -11.95
C LEU A 200 1.50 34.65 -10.76
N PHE A 201 1.75 33.35 -10.96
CA PHE A 201 1.76 32.36 -9.89
C PHE A 201 2.88 32.65 -8.87
N VAL A 202 4.09 32.97 -9.33
CA VAL A 202 5.21 33.38 -8.47
C VAL A 202 4.89 34.68 -7.73
N LEU A 203 4.27 35.67 -8.37
CA LEU A 203 3.84 36.91 -7.73
C LEU A 203 2.76 36.66 -6.66
N VAL A 204 1.82 35.75 -6.91
CA VAL A 204 0.81 35.37 -5.90
C VAL A 204 1.45 34.63 -4.73
N ILE A 205 2.41 33.73 -4.97
CA ILE A 205 3.13 33.02 -3.90
C ILE A 205 3.97 33.99 -3.07
N THR A 206 4.77 34.85 -3.71
CA THR A 206 5.62 35.83 -3.01
C THR A 206 4.79 36.83 -2.21
N LYS A 207 3.67 37.32 -2.77
CA LYS A 207 2.72 38.15 -2.02
C LYS A 207 2.07 37.40 -0.85
N ARG A 208 1.68 36.13 -1.04
CA ARG A 208 1.17 35.28 0.06
C ARG A 208 2.21 35.03 1.14
N GLN A 209 3.48 34.87 0.78
CA GLN A 209 4.58 34.72 1.73
C GLN A 209 4.87 36.01 2.49
N GLN A 210 4.83 37.18 1.83
CA GLN A 210 4.94 38.47 2.52
C GLN A 210 3.77 38.72 3.49
N ILE A 211 2.54 38.36 3.11
CA ILE A 211 1.37 38.44 4.01
C ILE A 211 1.54 37.47 5.19
N ARG A 212 2.00 36.23 4.96
CA ARG A 212 2.27 35.26 6.04
C ARG A 212 3.39 35.73 6.98
N GLY A 213 4.45 36.35 6.44
CA GLY A 213 5.52 36.97 7.24
C GLY A 213 5.02 38.12 8.11
N PHE A 214 4.09 38.94 7.60
CA PHE A 214 3.45 40.00 8.37
C PHE A 214 2.49 39.47 9.45
N VAL A 215 1.72 38.41 9.14
CA VAL A 215 0.77 37.79 10.09
C VAL A 215 1.47 36.98 11.18
N HIS A 216 2.64 36.38 10.92
CA HIS A 216 3.42 35.64 11.93
C HIS A 216 4.38 36.53 12.75
N GLY A 217 4.58 37.80 12.37
CA GLY A 217 5.37 38.76 13.14
C GLY A 217 4.59 39.45 14.29
N ALA A 218 3.26 39.35 14.33
CA ALA A 218 2.42 40.09 15.28
C ALA A 218 1.63 39.23 16.27
N GLY A 219 1.91 37.93 16.39
CA GLY A 219 1.08 37.06 17.23
C GLY A 219 1.72 35.73 17.61
N ARG A 220 2.61 35.74 18.59
CA ARG A 220 2.88 34.54 19.40
C ARG A 220 2.88 34.90 20.88
N ARG A 221 1.67 35.17 21.39
CA ARG A 221 1.36 35.02 22.82
C ARG A 221 1.42 33.53 23.15
N HIS A 222 2.06 33.21 24.27
CA HIS A 222 2.16 31.90 24.89
C HIS A 222 0.85 31.10 24.83
N LEU A 223 0.93 29.89 24.26
CA LEU A 223 0.08 28.77 24.67
C LEU A 223 1.00 27.68 25.21
N HIS A 224 1.02 27.55 26.54
CA HIS A 224 1.42 26.32 27.21
C HIS A 224 0.32 25.28 27.01
N GLY A 225 0.69 24.05 26.66
CA GLY A 225 -0.22 22.91 26.66
C GLY A 225 0.10 21.91 25.57
N PHE A 226 0.97 20.97 25.90
CA PHE A 226 1.12 19.57 25.44
C PHE A 226 2.60 19.20 25.56
N THR A 227 3.06 19.04 26.79
CA THR A 227 4.35 18.38 27.06
C THR A 227 4.15 16.88 26.88
N ASN A 228 4.90 16.31 25.95
CA ASN A 228 5.12 14.87 25.83
C ASN A 228 5.71 14.36 27.16
N PRO A 229 5.33 13.20 27.70
CA PRO A 229 6.03 12.63 28.85
C PRO A 229 7.49 12.38 28.47
N GLN A 230 8.42 12.92 29.26
CA GLN A 230 9.82 12.52 29.17
C GLN A 230 9.92 11.04 29.54
N TYR A 231 10.36 10.21 28.60
CA TYR A 231 10.88 8.88 28.91
C TYR A 231 12.22 9.04 29.64
N PRO A 232 12.53 8.20 30.64
CA PRO A 232 13.86 8.17 31.22
C PRO A 232 14.87 7.73 30.17
N ASP A 233 16.04 8.36 30.21
CA ASP A 233 17.21 8.04 29.40
C ASP A 233 17.77 6.70 29.90
N ASP A 234 17.27 5.58 29.37
CA ASP A 234 17.75 4.24 29.68
C ASP A 234 18.72 3.78 28.58
N ASN A 235 20.00 3.70 28.97
CA ASN A 235 21.17 3.13 28.28
C ASN A 235 20.91 2.25 27.05
N ASP A 236 21.58 2.60 25.94
CA ASP A 236 21.68 1.91 24.63
C ASP A 236 22.23 0.45 24.64
N ASN A 237 22.17 -0.29 25.73
CA ASN A 237 22.70 -1.66 25.80
C ASN A 237 21.64 -2.77 25.73
N ASP A 238 20.35 -2.47 25.89
CA ASP A 238 19.30 -3.49 25.95
C ASP A 238 18.67 -3.83 24.59
N GLU A 239 18.74 -2.94 23.59
CA GLU A 239 18.22 -3.24 22.23
C GLU A 239 19.06 -4.31 21.51
N VAL A 240 20.37 -4.36 21.78
CA VAL A 240 21.28 -5.36 21.20
C VAL A 240 21.03 -6.75 21.82
N GLU A 241 20.59 -6.81 23.08
CA GLU A 241 20.32 -8.09 23.75
C GLU A 241 19.02 -8.75 23.25
N ILE A 242 17.98 -7.97 22.90
CA ILE A 242 16.75 -8.48 22.29
C ILE A 242 17.02 -9.05 20.89
N TRP A 243 17.85 -8.38 20.09
CA TRP A 243 18.28 -8.87 18.78
C TRP A 243 19.09 -10.17 18.86
N ASN A 244 19.98 -10.30 19.85
CA ASN A 244 20.78 -11.52 20.00
C ASN A 244 20.00 -12.69 20.60
N ARG A 245 19.05 -12.45 21.51
CA ARG A 245 18.27 -13.54 22.13
C ARG A 245 17.33 -14.23 21.14
N SER A 246 16.91 -13.51 20.10
CA SER A 246 16.06 -14.03 19.02
C SER A 246 16.81 -14.96 18.05
N ASN A 247 18.13 -14.76 17.90
CA ASN A 247 18.98 -15.54 16.99
C ASN A 247 19.59 -16.81 17.61
N VAL A 248 19.51 -16.99 18.93
CA VAL A 248 20.13 -18.15 19.62
C VAL A 248 19.19 -19.36 19.73
N ASN A 249 17.89 -19.20 19.46
CA ASN A 249 16.90 -20.29 19.59
C ASN A 249 16.33 -20.81 18.26
N SER A 250 16.93 -20.50 17.10
CA SER A 250 16.55 -21.11 15.81
C SER A 250 17.12 -22.52 15.67
N GLY A 251 16.74 -23.40 16.59
CA GLY A 251 17.01 -24.81 16.55
C GLY A 251 15.91 -25.55 17.26
N PHE A 252 14.79 -25.81 16.57
CA PHE A 252 14.06 -27.07 16.71
C PHE A 252 12.95 -27.25 15.65
N THR A 253 13.17 -28.25 14.81
CA THR A 253 12.24 -29.27 14.30
C THR A 253 10.83 -28.88 13.84
N ASN A 254 10.60 -29.19 12.56
CA ASN A 254 9.34 -29.72 12.00
C ASN A 254 8.50 -30.46 13.05
N LYS A 255 7.32 -29.91 13.37
CA LYS A 255 6.14 -30.71 13.72
C LYS A 255 4.89 -29.88 13.43
N ASN A 256 4.11 -30.41 12.49
CA ASN A 256 2.69 -30.16 12.39
C ASN A 256 2.09 -30.36 13.77
N ASP A 257 1.31 -29.38 14.24
CA ASP A 257 0.07 -29.53 15.01
C ASP A 257 -0.33 -28.14 15.52
N ILE A 258 -1.41 -27.61 14.94
CA ILE A 258 -2.09 -26.38 15.36
C ILE A 258 -3.22 -26.81 16.29
N PRO A 259 -3.37 -26.26 17.51
CA PRO A 259 -4.64 -26.29 18.24
C PRO A 259 -5.65 -25.32 17.62
#